data_AF-A0ABD4WVN3-F1
#
_entry.id   AF-A0ABD4WVN3-F1
#
_cell.length_a   1.000
_cell.length_b   1.000
_cell.length_c   1.000
_cell.angle_alpha   90.00
_cell.angle_beta   90.00
_cell.angle_gamma   90.00
#
_symmetry.space_group_name_H-M   'P 1'
#
loop_
_entity.id
_entity.type
_entity.pdbx_description
1 polymer ?
#
loop_
_entity_poly.entity_id
_entity_poly.type
_entity_poly.pdbx_seq_one_letter_code
_entity_poly.pdbx_strand_id
1 'polypeptide(L)'
;MRSISKITTGTITIALALGLMGCSPTRSNNESIDGSEAKKELAIELKFLQNESERLINKDGKIEDKTFQSYKNDFNLLSASISSTTKIETQSDSELKESIAQLTKDIDALTEKEYVKSYKKFNSSKTIYEVTLMNNMHDVIDATKTWEGSSNVSDSFDNKHFHSSEAQIKKDMGPAIDHINTVSKYKIELMQDEIQKHRDSFTKLQLEQLKKATHNFDLSLNNQIKSIQFYKPISGDYNVSRDFSYNSYDKYTNACVYITDFESNLGISKAGEF
;
A
#
# COMPACT_ATOMS: atom_id res chain seq x y z
N MET A 1 26.04 45.27 4.94
CA MET A 1 26.44 43.85 4.93
C MET A 1 25.48 43.07 5.82
N ARG A 2 24.64 42.20 5.23
CA ARG A 2 23.78 41.26 5.95
C ARG A 2 24.09 39.87 5.40
N SER A 3 24.57 38.98 6.26
CA SER A 3 24.97 37.63 5.92
C SER A 3 23.75 36.73 5.77
N ILE A 4 23.58 36.17 4.59
CA ILE A 4 22.64 35.08 4.32
C ILE A 4 23.35 33.80 4.76
N SER A 5 22.91 33.20 5.87
CA SER A 5 23.32 31.85 6.25
C SER A 5 22.68 30.86 5.29
N LYS A 6 23.51 30.18 4.50
CA LYS A 6 23.11 29.05 3.65
C LYS A 6 22.67 27.92 4.56
N ILE A 7 21.39 27.56 4.50
CA ILE A 7 20.88 26.33 5.09
C ILE A 7 21.25 25.22 4.11
N THR A 8 22.28 24.46 4.47
CA THR A 8 22.66 23.24 3.77
C THR A 8 21.58 22.20 4.06
N THR A 9 20.70 21.95 3.09
CA THR A 9 19.73 20.85 3.12
C THR A 9 20.50 19.53 3.03
N GLY A 10 20.91 19.01 4.18
CA GLY A 10 21.47 17.67 4.29
C GLY A 10 20.35 16.66 4.14
N THR A 11 20.34 15.95 3.03
CA THR A 11 19.52 14.76 2.80
C THR A 11 19.88 13.74 3.87
N ILE A 12 19.02 13.57 4.87
CA ILE A 12 19.12 12.44 5.80
C ILE A 12 18.59 11.24 5.04
N THR A 13 19.49 10.58 4.31
CA THR A 13 19.25 9.22 3.83
C THR A 13 19.15 8.34 5.07
N ILE A 14 17.93 8.04 5.51
CA ILE A 14 17.69 6.95 6.46
C ILE A 14 17.99 5.67 5.68
N ALA A 15 19.28 5.32 5.63
CA ALA A 15 19.70 3.97 5.35
C ALA A 15 19.14 3.12 6.50
N LEU A 16 18.01 2.47 6.25
CA LEU A 16 17.53 1.36 7.06
C LEU A 16 18.72 0.41 7.26
N ALA A 17 19.26 0.43 8.48
CA ALA A 17 20.21 -0.55 8.95
C ALA A 17 19.47 -1.88 9.15
N LEU A 18 19.03 -2.49 8.05
CA LEU A 18 18.69 -3.91 7.94
C LEU A 18 19.83 -4.69 7.26
N GLY A 19 20.87 -4.00 6.81
CA GLY A 19 22.13 -4.62 6.42
C GLY A 19 23.02 -4.91 7.62
N LEU A 20 22.65 -5.84 8.51
CA LEU A 20 23.56 -6.60 9.38
C LEU A 20 22.82 -7.78 10.09
N MET A 21 22.01 -8.52 9.33
CA MET A 21 21.82 -9.98 9.53
C MET A 21 21.99 -10.69 8.18
N GLY A 22 23.07 -10.34 7.47
CA GLY A 22 23.51 -11.02 6.27
C GLY A 22 24.32 -12.26 6.64
N CYS A 23 23.62 -13.38 6.84
CA CYS A 23 24.01 -14.76 6.47
C CYS A 23 23.00 -15.76 7.07
N SER A 24 21.70 -15.57 6.81
CA SER A 24 20.80 -16.71 6.76
C SER A 24 20.79 -17.19 5.31
N PRO A 25 21.04 -18.48 5.03
CA PRO A 25 21.04 -18.98 3.66
C PRO A 25 19.68 -18.68 3.06
N THR A 26 19.67 -18.34 1.77
CA THR A 26 18.46 -18.23 0.95
C THR A 26 17.73 -19.58 1.00
N ARG A 27 16.92 -19.78 2.05
CA ARG A 27 16.18 -21.01 2.25
C ARG A 27 14.98 -20.94 1.33
N SER A 28 14.98 -21.86 0.39
CA SER A 28 13.78 -22.26 -0.33
C SER A 28 12.63 -22.43 0.66
N ASN A 29 11.43 -21.93 0.31
CA ASN A 29 10.18 -22.06 1.07
C ASN A 29 9.78 -23.52 1.43
N ASN A 30 10.60 -24.51 1.05
CA ASN A 30 10.40 -25.94 1.26
C ASN A 30 11.28 -26.58 2.35
N GLU A 31 12.19 -25.86 3.03
CA GLU A 31 12.86 -26.44 4.20
C GLU A 31 11.92 -26.48 5.41
N SER A 32 11.80 -27.64 6.05
CA SER A 32 10.96 -27.78 7.24
C SER A 32 11.57 -26.99 8.41
N ILE A 33 10.98 -25.84 8.72
CA ILE A 33 11.27 -25.15 9.97
C ILE A 33 10.69 -25.94 11.14
N ASP A 34 11.49 -26.15 12.18
CA ASP A 34 11.01 -26.73 13.44
C ASP A 34 10.32 -25.65 14.30
N GLY A 35 9.64 -26.08 15.37
CA GLY A 35 8.89 -25.15 16.21
C GLY A 35 9.75 -24.19 17.02
N SER A 36 11.00 -24.56 17.34
CA SER A 36 11.91 -23.69 18.07
C SER A 36 12.40 -22.53 17.20
N GLU A 37 12.79 -22.82 15.95
CA GLU A 37 13.21 -21.79 15.02
C GLU A 37 12.02 -20.91 14.61
N ALA A 38 10.83 -21.49 14.38
CA ALA A 38 9.62 -20.71 14.11
C ALA A 38 9.26 -19.76 15.26
N LYS A 39 9.37 -20.23 16.52
CA LYS A 39 9.16 -19.39 17.71
C LYS A 39 10.16 -18.24 17.77
N LYS A 40 11.44 -18.51 17.51
CA LYS A 40 12.51 -17.51 17.51
C LYS A 40 12.28 -16.43 16.46
N GLU A 41 11.92 -16.80 15.24
CA GLU A 41 11.65 -15.84 14.16
C GLU A 41 10.45 -14.93 14.48
N LEU A 42 9.34 -15.49 14.99
CA LEU A 42 8.19 -14.68 15.39
C LEU A 42 8.50 -13.79 16.61
N ALA A 43 9.37 -14.22 17.52
CA ALA A 43 9.81 -13.41 18.65
C ALA A 43 10.72 -12.24 18.21
N ILE A 44 11.54 -12.43 17.17
CA ILE A 44 12.33 -11.33 16.58
C ILE A 44 11.40 -10.28 15.99
N GLU A 45 10.38 -10.69 15.24
CA GLU A 45 9.39 -9.77 14.67
C GLU A 45 8.61 -9.02 15.76
N LEU A 46 8.12 -9.73 16.78
CA LEU A 46 7.46 -9.09 17.92
C LEU A 46 8.37 -8.06 18.60
N LYS A 47 9.66 -8.38 18.77
CA LYS A 47 10.60 -7.47 19.42
C LYS A 47 10.85 -6.22 18.57
N PHE A 48 10.91 -6.36 17.25
CA PHE A 48 10.95 -5.23 16.33
C PHE A 48 9.72 -4.34 16.49
N LEU A 49 8.51 -4.91 16.47
CA LEU A 49 7.25 -4.19 16.66
C LEU A 49 7.16 -3.49 18.02
N GLN A 50 7.63 -4.12 19.09
CA GLN A 50 7.68 -3.49 20.43
C GLN A 50 8.53 -2.23 20.42
N ASN A 51 9.74 -2.31 19.85
CA ASN A 51 10.64 -1.16 19.78
C ASN A 51 10.08 -0.06 18.88
N GLU A 52 9.44 -0.43 17.77
CA GLU A 52 8.84 0.53 16.85
C GLU A 52 7.60 1.20 17.46
N SER A 53 6.76 0.45 18.17
CA SER A 53 5.64 1.00 18.94
C SER A 53 6.12 2.04 19.96
N GLU A 54 7.18 1.73 20.72
CA GLU A 54 7.78 2.68 21.67
C GLU A 54 8.31 3.92 20.97
N ARG A 55 8.96 3.77 19.79
CA ARG A 55 9.42 4.89 18.98
C ARG A 55 8.26 5.76 18.50
N LEU A 56 7.16 5.16 18.06
CA LEU A 56 5.97 5.86 17.60
C LEU A 56 5.27 6.64 18.73
N ILE A 57 5.23 6.09 19.93
CA ILE A 57 4.65 6.74 21.12
C ILE A 57 5.53 7.91 21.60
N ASN A 58 6.85 7.73 21.58
CA ASN A 58 7.79 8.69 22.19
C ASN A 58 8.29 9.78 21.24
N LYS A 59 7.85 9.80 19.96
CA LYS A 59 8.33 10.78 18.99
C LYS A 59 7.56 12.10 19.14
N ASP A 60 8.27 13.15 19.52
CA ASP A 60 7.74 14.52 19.53
C ASP A 60 7.44 14.99 18.09
N GLY A 61 6.15 15.19 17.77
CA GLY A 61 5.69 15.76 16.50
C GLY A 61 4.84 14.83 15.63
N LYS A 62 4.47 15.28 14.43
CA LYS A 62 3.74 14.44 13.45
C LYS A 62 4.70 13.41 12.86
N ILE A 63 4.40 12.13 13.07
CA ILE A 63 5.13 11.03 12.42
C ILE A 63 4.80 11.05 10.92
N GLU A 64 5.78 10.67 10.10
CA GLU A 64 5.55 10.48 8.67
C GLU A 64 4.52 9.35 8.50
N ASP A 65 3.43 9.64 7.79
CA ASP A 65 2.33 8.68 7.61
C ASP A 65 2.85 7.33 7.09
N LYS A 66 3.84 7.33 6.18
CA LYS A 66 4.49 6.10 5.70
C LYS A 66 5.11 5.24 6.80
N THR A 67 5.72 5.84 7.82
CA THR A 67 6.31 5.08 8.94
C THR A 67 5.22 4.37 9.74
N PHE A 68 4.11 5.06 10.02
CA PHE A 68 2.98 4.45 10.70
C PHE A 68 2.30 3.37 9.84
N GLN A 69 2.09 3.62 8.54
CA GLN A 69 1.50 2.62 7.64
C GLN A 69 2.34 1.34 7.57
N SER A 70 3.67 1.47 7.49
CA SER A 70 4.54 0.27 7.47
C SER A 70 4.46 -0.50 8.79
N TYR A 71 4.50 0.19 9.93
CA TYR A 71 4.31 -0.45 11.24
C TYR A 71 2.93 -1.13 11.37
N LYS A 72 1.87 -0.45 10.94
CA LYS A 72 0.50 -0.98 10.92
C LYS A 72 0.42 -2.28 10.11
N ASN A 73 1.04 -2.30 8.93
CA ASN A 73 1.09 -3.47 8.06
C ASN A 73 1.81 -4.64 8.73
N ASP A 74 2.99 -4.42 9.31
CA ASP A 74 3.77 -5.47 10.00
C ASP A 74 3.02 -6.04 11.20
N PHE A 75 2.45 -5.15 12.02
CA PHE A 75 1.68 -5.54 13.18
C PHE A 75 0.49 -6.40 12.77
N ASN A 76 -0.30 -5.92 11.81
CA ASN A 76 -1.50 -6.62 11.35
C ASN A 76 -1.15 -7.94 10.66
N LEU A 77 -0.01 -8.01 9.96
CA LEU A 77 0.50 -9.24 9.34
C LEU A 77 0.87 -10.28 10.40
N LEU A 78 1.63 -9.89 11.43
CA LEU A 78 1.99 -10.80 12.52
C LEU A 78 0.74 -11.28 13.26
N SER A 79 -0.16 -10.35 13.59
CA SER A 79 -1.42 -10.64 14.27
C SER A 79 -2.29 -11.63 13.49
N ALA A 80 -2.53 -11.37 12.20
CA ALA A 80 -3.30 -12.27 11.33
C ALA A 80 -2.65 -13.65 11.19
N SER A 81 -1.32 -13.70 11.15
CA SER A 81 -0.56 -14.94 10.98
C SER A 81 -0.70 -15.87 12.18
N ILE A 82 -0.73 -15.33 13.40
CA ILE A 82 -0.97 -16.08 14.62
C ILE A 82 -2.47 -16.29 14.92
N SER A 83 -3.35 -15.77 14.06
CA SER A 83 -4.82 -15.79 14.23
C SER A 83 -5.30 -15.01 15.47
N SER A 84 -4.56 -13.96 15.85
CA SER A 84 -5.02 -12.98 16.85
C SER A 84 -6.13 -12.10 16.26
N THR A 85 -7.02 -11.63 17.13
CA THR A 85 -8.06 -10.65 16.76
C THR A 85 -7.57 -9.21 16.87
N THR A 86 -6.36 -8.99 17.40
CA THR A 86 -5.83 -7.66 17.66
C THR A 86 -5.43 -6.99 16.35
N LYS A 87 -5.76 -5.72 16.16
CA LYS A 87 -5.37 -4.96 14.97
C LYS A 87 -5.06 -3.53 15.36
N ILE A 88 -4.21 -2.91 14.56
CA ILE A 88 -3.92 -1.48 14.63
C ILE A 88 -4.57 -0.81 13.44
N GLU A 89 -5.38 0.19 13.73
CA GLU A 89 -6.05 1.05 12.76
C GLU A 89 -5.55 2.49 12.85
N THR A 90 -5.30 2.99 14.07
CA THR A 90 -4.86 4.37 14.30
C THR A 90 -3.56 4.45 15.07
N GLN A 91 -2.90 5.61 14.97
CA GLN A 91 -1.66 5.89 15.69
C GLN A 91 -1.93 6.44 17.11
N SER A 92 -2.99 5.97 17.77
CA SER A 92 -3.27 6.36 19.15
C SER A 92 -2.33 5.64 20.12
N ASP A 93 -1.66 6.39 21.01
CA ASP A 93 -0.80 5.81 22.04
C ASP A 93 -1.48 4.71 22.86
N SER A 94 -2.78 4.87 23.15
CA SER A 94 -3.54 3.85 23.90
C SER A 94 -3.69 2.58 23.08
N GLU A 95 -4.05 2.70 21.80
CA GLU A 95 -4.22 1.58 20.89
C GLU A 95 -2.91 0.85 20.66
N LEU A 96 -1.82 1.59 20.41
CA LEU A 96 -0.48 1.02 20.22
C LEU A 96 -0.05 0.19 21.45
N LYS A 97 -0.19 0.74 22.66
CA LYS A 97 0.18 0.07 23.92
C LYS A 97 -0.66 -1.17 24.21
N GLU A 98 -1.98 -1.06 24.06
CA GLU A 98 -2.89 -2.17 24.33
C GLU A 98 -2.71 -3.29 23.30
N SER A 99 -2.57 -2.94 22.03
CA SER A 99 -2.42 -3.90 20.94
C SER A 99 -1.11 -4.66 21.02
N ILE A 100 0.03 -4.00 21.28
CA ILE A 100 1.31 -4.70 21.40
C ILE A 100 1.38 -5.60 22.63
N ALA A 101 0.76 -5.19 23.74
CA ALA A 101 0.66 -6.01 24.94
C ALA A 101 -0.21 -7.25 24.72
N GLN A 102 -1.31 -7.11 23.97
CA GLN A 102 -2.17 -8.25 23.63
C GLN A 102 -1.49 -9.19 22.64
N LEU A 103 -0.85 -8.65 21.59
CA LEU A 103 -0.11 -9.46 20.61
C LEU A 103 1.01 -10.27 21.27
N THR A 104 1.70 -9.70 22.25
CA THR A 104 2.72 -10.40 23.05
C THR A 104 2.13 -11.63 23.75
N LYS A 105 0.98 -11.47 24.43
CA LYS A 105 0.31 -12.58 25.13
C LYS A 105 -0.15 -13.66 24.15
N ASP A 106 -0.66 -13.26 22.99
CA ASP A 106 -1.17 -14.18 21.98
C ASP A 106 -0.02 -15.03 21.38
N ILE A 107 1.16 -14.44 21.19
CA ILE A 107 2.36 -15.16 20.72
C ILE A 107 2.90 -16.12 21.79
N ASP A 108 2.90 -15.71 23.06
CA ASP A 108 3.37 -16.54 24.17
C ASP A 108 2.45 -17.74 24.43
N ALA A 109 1.18 -17.65 24.03
CA ALA A 109 0.18 -18.72 24.18
C ALA A 109 0.26 -19.80 23.09
N LEU A 110 1.04 -19.61 22.02
CA LEU A 110 1.13 -20.56 20.92
C LEU A 110 1.81 -21.86 21.34
N THR A 111 1.25 -22.98 20.90
CA THR A 111 1.93 -24.28 20.95
C THR A 111 3.01 -24.39 19.88
N GLU A 112 3.91 -25.38 20.01
CA GLU A 112 4.97 -25.64 19.03
C GLU A 112 4.44 -25.81 17.59
N LYS A 113 3.32 -26.54 17.44
CA LYS A 113 2.65 -26.73 16.15
C LYS A 113 2.07 -25.42 15.60
N GLU A 114 1.57 -24.57 16.48
CA GLU A 114 1.01 -23.27 16.10
C GLU A 114 2.09 -22.26 15.71
N TYR A 115 3.27 -22.30 16.33
CA TYR A 115 4.42 -21.51 15.89
C TYR A 115 4.77 -21.82 14.43
N VAL A 116 4.93 -23.10 14.08
CA VAL A 116 5.24 -23.52 12.69
C VAL A 116 4.14 -23.07 11.71
N LYS A 117 2.86 -23.25 12.09
CA LYS A 117 1.73 -22.83 11.24
C LYS A 117 1.71 -21.31 11.04
N SER A 118 1.96 -20.55 12.09
CA SER A 118 1.92 -19.09 12.08
C SER A 118 3.09 -18.51 11.28
N TYR A 119 4.30 -19.07 11.45
CA TYR A 119 5.46 -18.68 10.65
C TYR A 119 5.24 -18.93 9.15
N LYS A 120 4.63 -20.07 8.78
CA LYS A 120 4.27 -20.35 7.38
C LYS A 120 3.25 -19.35 6.83
N LYS A 121 2.26 -18.95 7.64
CA LYS A 121 1.28 -17.93 7.26
C LYS A 121 1.95 -16.55 7.09
N PHE A 122 2.79 -16.16 8.03
CA PHE A 122 3.52 -14.88 8.03
C PHE A 122 4.34 -14.67 6.76
N ASN A 123 4.96 -15.74 6.26
CA ASN A 123 5.77 -15.70 5.04
C ASN A 123 5.00 -16.10 3.77
N SER A 124 3.68 -16.31 3.84
CA SER A 124 2.90 -16.70 2.67
C SER A 124 2.47 -15.48 1.87
N SER A 125 2.66 -15.53 0.54
CA SER A 125 2.17 -14.50 -0.40
C SER A 125 0.69 -14.19 -0.23
N LYS A 126 -0.13 -15.19 0.11
CA LYS A 126 -1.56 -15.01 0.37
C LYS A 126 -1.82 -14.09 1.56
N THR A 127 -1.31 -14.43 2.75
CA THR A 127 -1.55 -13.63 3.97
C THR A 127 -0.97 -12.23 3.81
N ILE A 128 0.24 -12.10 3.24
CA ILE A 128 0.86 -10.80 2.99
C ILE A 128 -0.03 -9.95 2.10
N TYR A 129 -0.51 -10.49 0.97
CA TYR A 129 -1.40 -9.75 0.09
C TYR A 129 -2.70 -9.34 0.80
N GLU A 130 -3.41 -10.29 1.42
CA GLU A 130 -4.70 -10.05 2.08
C GLU A 130 -4.61 -8.98 3.18
N VAL A 131 -3.46 -8.91 3.87
CA VAL A 131 -3.31 -8.02 5.03
C VAL A 131 -2.68 -6.67 4.67
N THR A 132 -1.67 -6.63 3.79
CA THR A 132 -0.87 -5.41 3.57
C THR A 132 -1.15 -4.73 2.23
N LEU A 133 -1.71 -5.45 1.25
CA LEU A 133 -1.87 -4.95 -0.12
C LEU A 133 -3.33 -4.82 -0.57
N MET A 134 -4.19 -5.77 -0.20
CA MET A 134 -5.52 -5.95 -0.83
C MET A 134 -6.40 -4.70 -0.72
N ASN A 135 -6.48 -4.08 0.46
CA ASN A 135 -7.30 -2.87 0.64
C ASN A 135 -6.80 -1.72 -0.24
N ASN A 136 -5.49 -1.45 -0.25
CA ASN A 136 -4.92 -0.41 -1.11
C ASN A 136 -5.11 -0.72 -2.59
N MET A 137 -5.01 -2.00 -2.97
CA MET A 137 -5.23 -2.46 -4.34
C MET A 137 -6.67 -2.21 -4.78
N HIS A 138 -7.65 -2.62 -3.97
CA HIS A 138 -9.07 -2.47 -4.29
C HIS A 138 -9.52 -1.02 -4.25
N ASP A 139 -9.00 -0.22 -3.33
CA ASP A 139 -9.22 1.22 -3.33
C ASP A 139 -8.70 1.89 -4.61
N VAL A 140 -7.55 1.45 -5.12
CA VAL A 140 -6.98 1.95 -6.39
C VAL A 140 -7.79 1.47 -7.59
N ILE A 141 -8.28 0.22 -7.57
CA ILE A 141 -9.24 -0.27 -8.58
C ILE A 141 -10.46 0.65 -8.62
N ASP A 142 -11.07 0.95 -7.47
CA ASP A 142 -12.26 1.80 -7.40
C ASP A 142 -11.98 3.24 -7.83
N ALA A 143 -10.81 3.78 -7.48
CA ALA A 143 -10.37 5.12 -7.92
C ALA A 143 -10.05 5.21 -9.42
N THR A 144 -9.78 4.07 -10.07
CA THR A 144 -9.43 4.02 -11.50
C THR A 144 -10.52 3.48 -12.41
N LYS A 145 -11.56 2.86 -11.84
CA LYS A 145 -12.71 2.34 -12.57
C LYS A 145 -13.55 3.48 -13.16
N THR A 146 -13.89 3.37 -14.44
CA THR A 146 -14.76 4.34 -15.13
C THR A 146 -16.20 3.82 -15.17
N TRP A 147 -17.06 4.29 -14.27
CA TRP A 147 -18.51 4.01 -14.29
C TRP A 147 -19.30 5.10 -13.53
N GLU A 148 -20.61 5.17 -13.78
CA GLU A 148 -21.52 6.10 -13.10
C GLU A 148 -21.57 5.81 -11.59
N GLY A 149 -21.16 6.76 -10.76
CA GLY A 149 -21.06 6.57 -9.30
C GLY A 149 -19.71 6.03 -8.81
N SER A 150 -18.71 5.96 -9.69
CA SER A 150 -17.33 5.59 -9.32
C SER A 150 -16.65 6.61 -8.38
N SER A 151 -15.66 6.13 -7.64
CA SER A 151 -14.71 6.93 -6.85
C SER A 151 -13.69 7.68 -7.72
N ASN A 152 -13.83 7.60 -9.04
CA ASN A 152 -12.91 8.18 -10.01
C ASN A 152 -13.05 9.70 -10.04
N VAL A 153 -11.96 10.37 -9.68
CA VAL A 153 -11.91 11.83 -9.56
C VAL A 153 -12.06 12.50 -10.92
N SER A 154 -11.52 11.91 -11.99
CA SER A 154 -11.65 12.45 -13.35
C SER A 154 -13.09 12.41 -13.84
N ASP A 155 -13.79 11.29 -13.61
CA ASP A 155 -15.20 11.15 -14.01
C ASP A 155 -16.08 12.12 -13.21
N SER A 156 -15.83 12.24 -11.91
CA SER A 156 -16.51 13.23 -11.05
C SER A 156 -16.25 14.67 -11.50
N PHE A 157 -15.01 14.97 -11.92
CA PHE A 157 -14.63 16.28 -12.44
C PHE A 157 -15.36 16.58 -13.75
N ASP A 158 -15.39 15.64 -14.69
CA ASP A 158 -16.09 15.79 -15.96
C ASP A 158 -17.59 16.03 -15.77
N ASN A 159 -18.25 15.19 -14.98
CA ASN A 159 -19.68 15.31 -14.68
C ASN A 159 -20.03 16.68 -14.07
N LYS A 160 -19.20 17.18 -13.16
CA LYS A 160 -19.39 18.49 -12.53
C LYS A 160 -19.16 19.66 -13.49
N HIS A 161 -18.22 19.51 -14.42
CA HIS A 161 -17.72 20.63 -15.21
C HIS A 161 -18.20 20.68 -16.66
N PHE A 162 -19.04 19.73 -17.06
CA PHE A 162 -19.63 19.65 -18.40
C PHE A 162 -20.26 20.96 -18.90
N HIS A 163 -20.90 21.72 -18.00
CA HIS A 163 -21.50 23.04 -18.27
C HIS A 163 -20.85 24.19 -17.49
N SER A 164 -19.67 23.97 -16.91
CA SER A 164 -18.97 24.97 -16.11
C SER A 164 -18.26 26.01 -16.99
N SER A 165 -18.05 27.21 -16.43
CA SER A 165 -17.17 28.21 -17.03
C SER A 165 -15.69 27.80 -16.89
N GLU A 166 -14.83 28.33 -17.77
CA GLU A 166 -13.38 28.10 -17.65
C GLU A 166 -12.80 28.52 -16.30
N ALA A 167 -13.34 29.59 -15.69
CA ALA A 167 -12.90 30.06 -14.39
C ALA A 167 -13.21 29.02 -13.29
N GLN A 168 -14.38 28.39 -13.34
CA GLN A 168 -14.76 27.34 -12.40
C GLN A 168 -13.93 26.07 -12.59
N ILE A 169 -13.68 25.68 -13.84
CA ILE A 169 -12.79 24.55 -14.18
C ILE A 169 -11.39 24.78 -13.61
N LYS A 170 -10.78 25.94 -13.86
CA LYS A 170 -9.44 26.28 -13.36
C LYS A 170 -9.37 26.28 -11.83
N LYS A 171 -10.42 26.75 -11.15
CA LYS A 171 -10.49 26.78 -9.69
C LYS A 171 -10.44 25.37 -9.10
N ASP A 172 -11.14 24.42 -9.70
CA ASP A 172 -11.33 23.08 -9.14
C ASP A 172 -10.28 22.07 -9.65
N MET A 173 -9.54 22.41 -10.72
CA MET A 173 -8.50 21.57 -11.32
C MET A 173 -7.40 21.18 -10.32
N GLY A 174 -6.84 22.16 -9.59
CA GLY A 174 -5.78 21.92 -8.61
C GLY A 174 -6.20 20.92 -7.52
N PRO A 175 -7.30 21.18 -6.78
CA PRO A 175 -7.81 20.25 -5.77
C PRO A 175 -8.07 18.82 -6.28
N ALA A 176 -8.58 18.67 -7.51
CA ALA A 176 -8.83 17.36 -8.09
C ALA A 176 -7.52 16.59 -8.37
N ILE A 177 -6.52 17.26 -8.96
CA ILE A 177 -5.20 16.68 -9.21
C ILE A 177 -4.49 16.34 -7.89
N ASP A 178 -4.57 17.24 -6.90
CA ASP A 178 -3.99 17.02 -5.58
C ASP A 178 -4.63 15.81 -4.88
N HIS A 179 -5.94 15.60 -5.02
CA HIS A 179 -6.61 14.41 -4.49
C HIS A 179 -6.05 13.12 -5.12
N ILE A 180 -5.89 13.07 -6.45
CA ILE A 180 -5.33 11.90 -7.12
C ILE A 180 -3.90 11.61 -6.61
N ASN A 181 -3.05 12.65 -6.52
CA ASN A 181 -1.67 12.52 -6.06
C ASN A 181 -1.57 12.08 -4.59
N THR A 182 -2.34 12.69 -3.70
CA THR A 182 -2.18 12.51 -2.25
C THR A 182 -2.93 11.31 -1.71
N VAL A 183 -3.97 10.82 -2.41
CA VAL A 183 -4.76 9.67 -1.97
C VAL A 183 -4.44 8.44 -2.81
N SER A 184 -4.66 8.50 -4.12
CA SER A 184 -4.63 7.30 -4.97
C SER A 184 -3.20 6.88 -5.32
N LYS A 185 -2.36 7.84 -5.75
CA LYS A 185 -0.95 7.54 -6.05
C LYS A 185 -0.16 7.15 -4.81
N TYR A 186 -0.46 7.79 -3.67
CA TYR A 186 0.14 7.43 -2.39
C TYR A 186 -0.11 5.97 -2.01
N LYS A 187 -1.33 5.43 -2.22
CA LYS A 187 -1.62 4.00 -2.00
C LYS A 187 -0.80 3.09 -2.92
N ILE A 188 -0.54 3.49 -4.16
CA ILE A 188 0.36 2.74 -5.06
C ILE A 188 1.78 2.72 -4.50
N GLU A 189 2.29 3.85 -4.00
CA GLU A 189 3.61 3.91 -3.36
C GLU A 189 3.70 2.96 -2.15
N LEU A 190 2.70 2.99 -1.27
CA LEU A 190 2.63 2.07 -0.13
C LEU A 190 2.66 0.60 -0.58
N MET A 191 1.89 0.24 -1.60
CA MET A 191 1.91 -1.13 -2.15
C MET A 191 3.28 -1.49 -2.73
N GLN A 192 3.96 -0.57 -3.42
CA GLN A 192 5.28 -0.83 -3.99
C GLN A 192 6.33 -1.07 -2.91
N ASP A 193 6.27 -0.31 -1.82
CA ASP A 193 7.14 -0.49 -0.65
C ASP A 193 6.91 -1.87 -0.01
N GLU A 194 5.65 -2.28 0.19
CA GLU A 194 5.30 -3.59 0.75
C GLU A 194 5.66 -4.77 -0.18
N ILE A 195 5.46 -4.63 -1.49
CA ILE A 195 5.89 -5.62 -2.49
C ILE A 195 7.41 -5.81 -2.44
N GLN A 196 8.16 -4.72 -2.28
CA GLN A 196 9.62 -4.77 -2.22
C GLN A 196 10.11 -5.36 -0.90
N LYS A 197 9.45 -5.03 0.22
CA LYS A 197 9.73 -5.57 1.55
C LYS A 197 9.55 -7.09 1.62
N HIS A 198 8.45 -7.58 1.06
CA HIS A 198 8.07 -8.99 1.10
C HIS A 198 8.42 -9.76 -0.17
N ARG A 199 9.36 -9.26 -0.96
CA ARG A 199 9.70 -9.78 -2.29
C ARG A 199 9.91 -11.30 -2.31
N ASP A 200 10.62 -11.83 -1.32
CA ASP A 200 11.03 -13.24 -1.28
C ASP A 200 9.87 -14.19 -0.92
N SER A 201 8.75 -13.66 -0.44
CA SER A 201 7.53 -14.42 -0.17
C SER A 201 6.68 -14.66 -1.42
N PHE A 202 6.98 -13.96 -2.52
CA PHE A 202 6.27 -14.08 -3.79
C PHE A 202 7.09 -14.87 -4.82
N THR A 203 6.40 -15.67 -5.63
CA THR A 203 7.01 -16.25 -6.82
C THR A 203 7.36 -15.18 -7.85
N LYS A 204 8.25 -15.49 -8.79
CA LYS A 204 8.60 -14.57 -9.89
C LYS A 204 7.36 -14.10 -10.66
N LEU A 205 6.44 -15.01 -10.98
CA LEU A 205 5.20 -14.69 -11.69
C LEU A 205 4.32 -13.73 -10.88
N GLN A 206 4.14 -14.00 -9.58
CA GLN A 206 3.37 -13.15 -8.68
C GLN A 206 3.96 -11.72 -8.59
N LEU A 207 5.29 -11.60 -8.47
CA LEU A 207 5.96 -10.30 -8.48
C LEU A 207 5.77 -9.56 -9.80
N GLU A 208 5.85 -10.25 -10.94
CA GLU A 208 5.61 -9.64 -12.25
C GLU A 208 4.17 -9.15 -12.39
N GLN A 209 3.18 -9.92 -11.93
CA GLN A 209 1.77 -9.52 -11.94
C GLN A 209 1.54 -8.27 -11.08
N LEU A 210 2.01 -8.26 -9.82
CA LEU A 210 1.87 -7.11 -8.91
C LEU A 210 2.56 -5.85 -9.46
N LYS A 211 3.78 -5.98 -10.02
CA LYS A 211 4.50 -4.86 -10.62
C LYS A 211 3.79 -4.31 -11.85
N LYS A 212 3.27 -5.17 -12.72
CA LYS A 212 2.53 -4.74 -13.91
C LYS A 212 1.18 -4.12 -13.54
N ALA A 213 0.47 -4.66 -12.55
CA ALA A 213 -0.78 -4.09 -12.05
C ALA A 213 -0.56 -2.68 -11.49
N THR A 214 0.33 -2.53 -10.50
CA THR A 214 0.64 -1.23 -9.88
C THR A 214 1.15 -0.19 -10.88
N HIS A 215 1.99 -0.61 -11.84
CA HIS A 215 2.45 0.28 -12.91
C HIS A 215 1.31 0.76 -13.82
N ASN A 216 0.41 -0.14 -14.25
CA ASN A 216 -0.71 0.25 -15.09
C ASN A 216 -1.74 1.10 -14.35
N PHE A 217 -1.98 0.85 -13.06
CA PHE A 217 -2.79 1.76 -12.23
C PHE A 217 -2.17 3.15 -12.13
N ASP A 218 -0.85 3.27 -11.92
CA ASP A 218 -0.17 4.59 -11.91
C ASP A 218 -0.31 5.29 -13.26
N LEU A 219 -0.14 4.57 -14.37
CA LEU A 219 -0.37 5.12 -15.71
C LEU A 219 -1.83 5.56 -15.91
N SER A 220 -2.80 4.82 -15.38
CA SER A 220 -4.21 5.20 -15.41
C SER A 220 -4.45 6.52 -14.67
N LEU A 221 -3.95 6.64 -13.43
CA LEU A 221 -4.05 7.87 -12.63
C LEU A 221 -3.33 9.05 -13.29
N ASN A 222 -2.16 8.82 -13.92
CA ASN A 222 -1.46 9.85 -14.69
C ASN A 222 -2.29 10.34 -15.88
N ASN A 223 -3.01 9.44 -16.55
CA ASN A 223 -3.90 9.81 -17.64
C ASN A 223 -5.15 10.53 -17.13
N GLN A 224 -5.71 10.16 -15.98
CA GLN A 224 -6.77 10.95 -15.32
C GLN A 224 -6.32 12.38 -15.01
N ILE A 225 -5.13 12.55 -14.43
CA ILE A 225 -4.55 13.88 -14.18
C ILE A 225 -4.46 14.68 -15.48
N LYS A 226 -3.96 14.07 -16.56
CA LYS A 226 -3.87 14.75 -17.87
C LYS A 226 -5.25 15.08 -18.43
N SER A 227 -6.23 14.19 -18.27
CA SER A 227 -7.62 14.45 -18.68
C SER A 227 -8.16 15.70 -17.99
N ILE A 228 -7.93 15.84 -16.69
CA ILE A 228 -8.29 17.03 -15.90
C ILE A 228 -7.50 18.28 -16.35
N GLN A 229 -6.17 18.17 -16.56
CA GLN A 229 -5.32 19.29 -16.98
C GLN A 229 -5.69 19.87 -18.35
N PHE A 230 -6.08 19.01 -19.29
CA PHE A 230 -6.48 19.40 -20.64
C PHE A 230 -8.00 19.59 -20.77
N TYR A 231 -8.73 19.57 -19.65
CA TYR A 231 -10.18 19.70 -19.66
C TYR A 231 -10.63 21.04 -20.23
N LYS A 232 -11.55 20.98 -21.18
CA LYS A 232 -12.27 22.13 -21.72
C LYS A 232 -13.76 21.83 -21.68
N PRO A 233 -14.62 22.84 -21.43
CA PRO A 233 -16.07 22.64 -21.49
C PRO A 233 -16.48 22.24 -22.92
N ILE A 234 -17.70 21.69 -23.08
CA ILE A 234 -18.16 21.13 -24.36
C ILE A 234 -18.20 22.15 -25.52
N SER A 235 -18.27 23.45 -25.19
CA SER A 235 -18.19 24.55 -26.14
C SER A 235 -16.76 24.82 -26.63
N GLY A 236 -15.76 24.15 -26.05
CA GLY A 236 -14.34 24.17 -26.43
C GLY A 236 -13.87 22.79 -26.94
N ASP A 237 -12.58 22.69 -27.24
CA ASP A 237 -11.97 21.46 -27.76
C ASP A 237 -11.74 20.40 -26.66
N TYR A 238 -12.76 19.60 -26.39
CA TYR A 238 -12.77 18.53 -25.39
C TYR A 238 -12.00 17.24 -25.83
N ASN A 239 -11.54 17.16 -27.09
CA ASN A 239 -10.99 15.92 -27.63
C ASN A 239 -9.74 15.44 -26.90
N VAL A 240 -8.84 16.36 -26.53
CA VAL A 240 -7.57 16.00 -25.84
C VAL A 240 -7.82 15.39 -24.46
N SER A 241 -8.76 15.97 -23.70
CA SER A 241 -9.16 15.43 -22.39
C SER A 241 -9.76 14.03 -22.53
N ARG A 242 -10.67 13.86 -23.50
CA ARG A 242 -11.31 12.58 -23.81
C ARG A 242 -10.31 11.48 -24.20
N ASP A 243 -9.30 11.81 -25.00
CA ASP A 243 -8.25 10.85 -25.39
C ASP A 243 -7.46 10.34 -24.16
N PHE A 244 -7.19 11.21 -23.19
CA PHE A 244 -6.59 10.78 -21.93
C PHE A 244 -7.53 9.92 -21.10
N SER A 245 -8.83 10.21 -21.07
CA SER A 245 -9.82 9.35 -20.40
C SER A 245 -9.86 7.93 -21.02
N TYR A 246 -9.84 7.80 -22.34
CA TYR A 246 -9.75 6.49 -23.00
C TYR A 246 -8.44 5.75 -22.69
N ASN A 247 -7.32 6.47 -22.69
CA ASN A 247 -6.03 5.89 -22.32
C ASN A 247 -5.98 5.49 -20.83
N SER A 248 -6.68 6.20 -19.94
CA SER A 248 -6.83 5.79 -18.54
C SER A 248 -7.58 4.46 -18.43
N TYR A 249 -8.70 4.33 -19.16
CA TYR A 249 -9.48 3.09 -19.18
C TYR A 249 -8.69 1.88 -19.69
N ASP A 250 -7.95 2.01 -20.80
CA ASP A 250 -7.09 0.93 -21.30
C ASP A 250 -6.07 0.47 -20.24
N LYS A 251 -5.46 1.41 -19.52
CA LYS A 251 -4.49 1.10 -18.46
C LYS A 251 -5.16 0.44 -17.26
N TYR A 252 -6.34 0.90 -16.87
CA TYR A 252 -7.18 0.26 -15.86
C TYR A 252 -7.48 -1.19 -16.21
N THR A 253 -8.03 -1.47 -17.40
CA THR A 253 -8.38 -2.83 -17.83
C THR A 253 -7.17 -3.75 -17.85
N ASN A 254 -6.02 -3.28 -18.34
CA ASN A 254 -4.77 -4.04 -18.31
C ASN A 254 -4.32 -4.37 -16.87
N ALA A 255 -4.45 -3.43 -15.94
CA ALA A 255 -4.14 -3.68 -14.53
C ALA A 255 -5.09 -4.72 -13.90
N CYS A 256 -6.39 -4.63 -14.20
CA CYS A 256 -7.42 -5.56 -13.74
C CYS A 256 -7.15 -7.00 -14.18
N VAL A 257 -6.64 -7.22 -15.39
CA VAL A 257 -6.22 -8.56 -15.85
C VAL A 257 -5.12 -9.12 -14.95
N TYR A 258 -4.06 -8.36 -14.71
CA TYR A 258 -2.94 -8.83 -13.89
C TYR A 258 -3.34 -9.12 -12.44
N ILE A 259 -4.17 -8.27 -11.83
CA ILE A 259 -4.60 -8.48 -10.45
C ILE A 259 -5.60 -9.64 -10.33
N THR A 260 -6.50 -9.82 -11.30
CA THR A 260 -7.42 -10.95 -11.33
C THR A 260 -6.67 -12.27 -11.42
N ASP A 261 -5.68 -12.36 -12.30
CA ASP A 261 -4.84 -13.55 -12.43
C ASP A 261 -4.04 -13.81 -11.14
N PHE A 262 -3.51 -12.75 -10.53
CA PHE A 262 -2.76 -12.84 -9.28
C PHE A 262 -3.62 -13.35 -8.11
N GLU A 263 -4.80 -12.75 -7.88
CA GLU A 263 -5.72 -13.14 -6.81
C GLU A 263 -6.26 -14.56 -7.02
N SER A 264 -6.58 -14.91 -8.27
CA SER A 264 -6.97 -16.28 -8.65
C SER A 264 -5.86 -17.28 -8.33
N ASN A 265 -4.59 -16.96 -8.64
CA ASN A 265 -3.45 -17.81 -8.32
C ASN A 265 -3.23 -17.98 -6.81
N LEU A 266 -3.70 -17.05 -5.98
CA LEU A 266 -3.69 -17.15 -4.51
C LEU A 266 -4.92 -17.85 -3.93
N GLY A 267 -5.89 -18.23 -4.77
CA GLY A 267 -7.18 -18.75 -4.32
C GLY A 267 -7.95 -17.72 -3.47
N ILE A 268 -7.84 -16.44 -3.84
CA ILE A 268 -8.66 -15.36 -3.30
C ILE A 268 -9.84 -15.24 -4.26
N SER A 269 -11.07 -15.39 -3.74
CA SER A 269 -12.29 -15.29 -4.53
C SER A 269 -12.31 -13.97 -5.30
N LYS A 270 -12.68 -14.01 -6.59
CA LYS A 270 -12.81 -12.80 -7.41
C LYS A 270 -13.57 -11.73 -6.62
N ALA A 271 -12.92 -10.60 -6.34
CA ALA A 271 -13.67 -9.36 -6.18
C ALA A 271 -14.54 -9.23 -7.43
N GLY A 272 -15.85 -8.99 -7.24
CA GLY A 272 -16.89 -9.23 -8.24
C GLY A 272 -16.55 -8.74 -9.64
N GLU A 273 -17.10 -9.44 -10.64
CA GLU A 273 -17.00 -9.16 -12.09
C GLU A 273 -16.62 -7.69 -12.40
N PHE A 274 -15.37 -7.48 -12.81
CA PHE A 274 -14.83 -6.18 -13.21
C PHE A 274 -15.44 -5.69 -14.52
#